data_AF-A0A1B6AFH9-F1
#
_entry.id   AF-A0A1B6AFH9-F1
#
_cell.length_a   1.000
_cell.length_b   1.000
_cell.length_c   1.000
_cell.angle_alpha   90.00
_cell.angle_beta   90.00
_cell.angle_gamma   90.00
#
_symmetry.space_group_name_H-M   'P 1'
#
loop_
_entity.id
_entity.type
_entity.pdbx_description
1 polymer ?
#
loop_
_entity_poly.entity_id
_entity_poly.type
_entity_poly.pdbx_seq_one_letter_code
_entity_poly.pdbx_strand_id
1 'polypeptide(L)'
;MAERDALIKGQRGLCVICLDAEPVHVDHDHETGKVRGVLCFSCNAALGQFKDRPDVLRRAAKYLEGIVWKPILEAPGVYRRPS
;
A
#
# COMPACT_ATOMS: atom_id res chain seq x y z
N MET A 1 1.23 -22.87 11.47
CA MET A 1 2.21 -21.95 12.11
C MET A 1 3.57 -22.02 11.41
N ALA A 2 4.14 -23.21 11.20
CA ALA A 2 5.44 -23.39 10.53
C ALA A 2 5.58 -22.67 9.16
N GLU A 3 4.56 -22.68 8.31
CA GLU A 3 4.61 -21.99 6.99
C GLU A 3 4.63 -20.47 7.12
N ARG A 4 3.82 -19.90 8.04
CA ARG A 4 3.83 -18.46 8.35
C ARG A 4 5.21 -18.04 8.89
N ASP A 5 5.77 -18.80 9.83
CA ASP A 5 7.03 -18.43 10.46
C ASP A 5 8.21 -18.57 9.48
N ALA A 6 8.15 -19.53 8.56
CA ALA A 6 9.10 -19.65 7.44
C ALA A 6 9.03 -18.43 6.51
N LEU A 7 7.82 -17.95 6.19
CA LEU A 7 7.64 -16.72 5.41
C LEU A 7 8.21 -15.50 6.14
N ILE A 8 7.87 -15.33 7.42
CA ILE A 8 8.39 -14.22 8.25
C ILE A 8 9.93 -14.25 8.30
N LYS A 9 10.52 -15.44 8.46
CA LYS A 9 11.98 -15.61 8.42
C LYS A 9 12.57 -15.26 7.06
N GLY A 10 11.94 -15.67 5.96
CA GLY A 10 12.32 -15.30 4.60
C GLY A 10 12.25 -13.78 4.35
N GLN A 11 11.31 -13.09 4.99
CA GLN A 11 11.16 -11.64 4.99
C GLN A 11 12.05 -10.91 6.01
N ARG A 12 12.97 -11.63 6.66
CA ARG A 12 13.88 -11.07 7.69
C ARG A 12 13.15 -10.45 8.89
N GLY A 13 11.97 -10.97 9.23
CA GLY A 13 11.20 -10.50 10.38
C GLY A 13 10.50 -9.16 10.18
N LEU A 14 10.49 -8.60 8.97
CA LEU A 14 9.91 -7.29 8.67
C LEU A 14 8.81 -7.38 7.62
N CYS A 15 7.88 -6.43 7.68
CA CYS A 15 6.90 -6.17 6.63
C CYS A 15 7.63 -5.76 5.35
N VAL A 16 7.43 -6.49 4.26
CA VAL A 16 8.11 -6.24 2.97
C VAL A 16 7.67 -4.96 2.25
N ILE A 17 6.59 -4.30 2.70
CA ILE A 17 6.12 -3.04 2.13
C ILE A 17 6.78 -1.85 2.80
N CYS A 18 6.67 -1.72 4.13
CA CYS A 18 7.19 -0.55 4.85
C CYS A 18 8.61 -0.74 5.40
N LEU A 19 9.07 -1.99 5.54
CA LEU A 19 10.38 -2.35 6.13
C LEU A 19 10.61 -1.85 7.56
N ASP A 20 9.56 -1.46 8.27
CA ASP A 20 9.66 -0.75 9.56
C ASP A 20 8.86 -1.44 10.69
N ALA A 21 8.00 -2.40 10.37
CA ALA A 21 7.11 -3.04 11.33
C ALA A 21 7.11 -4.56 11.20
N GLU A 22 6.79 -5.23 12.31
CA GLU A 22 6.65 -6.69 12.34
C GLU A 22 5.49 -7.17 11.45
N PRO A 23 5.71 -8.23 10.66
CA PRO A 23 4.68 -8.83 9.83
C PRO A 23 3.80 -9.75 10.67
N VAL A 24 2.50 -9.44 10.75
CA VAL A 24 1.55 -10.15 11.62
C VAL A 24 0.31 -10.68 10.89
N HIS A 25 0.04 -10.24 9.66
CA HIS A 25 -1.10 -10.66 8.85
C HIS A 25 -0.65 -11.38 7.57
N VAL A 26 -1.21 -12.55 7.28
CA VAL A 26 -0.97 -13.25 6.00
C VAL A 26 -1.75 -12.53 4.90
N ASP A 27 -1.02 -12.04 3.91
CA ASP A 27 -1.56 -11.39 2.72
C ASP A 27 -1.67 -12.40 1.58
N HIS A 28 -2.79 -12.36 0.85
CA HIS A 28 -3.08 -13.28 -0.25
C HIS A 28 -3.83 -12.57 -1.38
N ASP A 29 -3.66 -13.09 -2.57
CA ASP A 29 -4.38 -12.63 -3.75
C ASP A 29 -5.86 -13.04 -3.67
N HIS A 30 -6.77 -12.07 -3.76
CA HIS A 30 -8.21 -12.30 -3.59
C HIS A 30 -8.88 -12.99 -4.79
N GLU A 31 -8.21 -13.09 -5.95
CA GLU A 31 -8.74 -13.82 -7.12
C GLU A 31 -8.28 -15.28 -7.14
N THR A 32 -7.02 -15.52 -6.80
CA THR A 32 -6.36 -16.83 -6.94
C THR A 32 -6.15 -17.56 -5.61
N GLY A 33 -6.30 -16.87 -4.48
CA GLY A 33 -6.02 -17.40 -3.14
C GLY A 33 -4.54 -17.59 -2.83
N LYS A 34 -3.63 -17.23 -3.74
CA LYS A 34 -2.18 -17.43 -3.55
C LYS A 34 -1.65 -16.48 -2.47
N VAL A 35 -0.97 -17.05 -1.47
CA VAL A 35 -0.26 -16.25 -0.44
C VAL A 35 0.85 -15.44 -1.10
N ARG A 36 0.86 -14.13 -0.83
CA ARG A 36 1.89 -13.19 -1.32
C ARG A 36 3.00 -12.99 -0.29
N GLY A 37 2.64 -12.96 1.00
CA GLY A 37 3.58 -12.79 2.10
C GLY A 37 2.87 -12.53 3.43
N VAL A 38 3.61 -12.02 4.42
CA VAL A 38 3.08 -11.58 5.70
C VAL A 38 3.36 -10.08 5.87
N LEU A 39 2.35 -9.28 6.16
CA LEU A 39 2.45 -7.82 6.24
C LEU A 39 2.16 -7.34 7.67
N CYS A 40 2.59 -6.12 8.00
CA CYS A 40 2.12 -5.46 9.21
C CYS A 40 0.64 -5.09 9.07
N PHE A 41 -0.04 -4.84 10.19
CA PHE A 41 -1.47 -4.49 10.22
C PHE A 41 -1.80 -3.31 9.29
N SER A 42 -1.03 -2.22 9.37
CA SER A 42 -1.29 -0.99 8.61
C SER A 42 -1.11 -1.17 7.11
N CYS A 43 -0.06 -1.86 6.67
CA CYS A 43 0.17 -2.12 5.25
C CYS A 43 -0.90 -3.05 4.67
N ASN A 44 -1.24 -4.13 5.38
CA ASN A 44 -2.31 -5.04 4.95
C ASN A 44 -3.65 -4.31 4.82
N ALA A 45 -4.01 -3.51 5.83
CA ALA A 45 -5.23 -2.71 5.78
C ALA A 45 -5.22 -1.70 4.62
N ALA A 46 -4.09 -1.03 4.38
CA ALA A 46 -3.96 -0.09 3.27
C ALA A 46 -4.20 -0.74 1.91
N LEU A 47 -3.67 -1.94 1.66
CA LEU A 47 -3.97 -2.69 0.42
C LEU A 47 -5.47 -2.91 0.24
N GLY A 48 -6.17 -3.33 1.31
CA GLY A 48 -7.61 -3.50 1.31
C GLY A 48 -8.39 -2.19 1.09
N GLN A 49 -7.94 -1.08 1.66
CA GLN A 49 -8.55 0.26 1.44
C GLN A 49 -8.43 0.71 -0.02
N PHE A 50 -7.35 0.32 -0.69
CA PHE A 50 -7.17 0.52 -2.13
C PHE A 50 -7.76 -0.62 -2.98
N LYS A 51 -8.51 -1.55 -2.36
CA LYS A 51 -9.15 -2.71 -3.01
C LYS A 51 -8.18 -3.57 -3.82
N ASP A 52 -6.96 -3.72 -3.31
CA ASP A 52 -5.87 -4.45 -3.97
C ASP A 52 -5.54 -3.98 -5.39
N ARG A 53 -5.92 -2.75 -5.75
CA ARG A 53 -5.74 -2.21 -7.10
C ARG A 53 -4.35 -1.59 -7.29
N PRO A 54 -3.42 -2.24 -8.03
CA PRO A 54 -2.06 -1.73 -8.17
C PRO A 54 -2.00 -0.42 -8.95
N ASP A 55 -2.94 -0.18 -9.86
CA ASP A 55 -3.07 1.08 -10.60
C ASP A 55 -3.42 2.26 -9.68
N VAL A 56 -4.30 2.04 -8.70
CA VAL A 56 -4.69 3.06 -7.72
C VAL A 56 -3.56 3.31 -6.74
N LEU A 57 -2.88 2.27 -6.26
CA LEU A 57 -1.71 2.41 -5.38
C LEU A 57 -0.58 3.21 -6.04
N ARG A 58 -0.28 2.94 -7.32
CA ARG A 58 0.68 3.75 -8.10
C ARG A 58 0.22 5.19 -8.25
N ARG A 59 -1.09 5.42 -8.44
CA ARG A 59 -1.65 6.78 -8.49
C ARG A 59 -1.57 7.48 -7.13
N ALA A 60 -1.76 6.78 -6.02
CA ALA A 60 -1.61 7.32 -4.67
C ALA A 60 -0.16 7.74 -4.39
N ALA A 61 0.83 6.94 -4.78
CA ALA A 61 2.24 7.33 -4.72
C ALA A 61 2.51 8.63 -5.51
N LYS A 62 2.04 8.68 -6.77
CA LYS A 62 2.13 9.90 -7.59
C LYS A 62 1.40 11.10 -6.99
N TYR A 63 0.33 10.90 -6.22
CA TYR A 63 -0.37 11.99 -5.54
C TYR A 63 0.48 12.58 -4.42
N LEU A 64 1.13 11.74 -3.60
CA LEU A 64 2.07 12.19 -2.57
C LEU A 64 3.28 12.93 -3.17
N GLU A 65 3.72 12.52 -4.36
CA GLU A 65 4.79 13.18 -5.12
C GLU A 65 4.33 14.48 -5.82
N GLY A 66 3.06 14.88 -5.67
CA GLY A 66 2.51 16.10 -6.30
C GLY A 66 2.35 16.01 -7.83
N ILE A 67 2.32 14.80 -8.39
CA ILE A 67 2.22 14.57 -9.84
C ILE A 67 0.75 14.53 -10.29
N VAL A 68 -0.14 13.92 -9.51
CA VAL A 68 -1.55 13.69 -9.92
C VAL A 68 -2.39 14.96 -9.90
N TRP A 69 -2.14 15.86 -8.95
CA TRP A 69 -2.96 17.04 -8.72
C TRP A 69 -2.08 18.24 -8.42
N LYS A 70 -2.09 19.21 -9.33
CA LYS A 70 -1.41 20.50 -9.19
C LYS A 70 -2.46 21.59 -9.29
N PRO A 71 -3.03 22.04 -8.15
CA PRO A 71 -4.08 23.04 -8.20
C PRO A 71 -3.49 24.38 -8.63
N ILE A 72 -4.19 25.09 -9.50
CA ILE A 72 -3.84 26.48 -9.83
C ILE A 72 -4.53 27.36 -8.79
N LEU A 73 -3.75 28.11 -8.00
CA LEU A 73 -4.29 29.07 -7.05
C LEU A 73 -4.78 30.30 -7.81
N GLU A 74 -6.09 30.56 -7.76
CA GLU A 74 -6.70 31.73 -8.42
C GLU A 74 -6.88 32.90 -7.45
N ALA A 75 -7.24 32.57 -6.20
CA ALA A 75 -7.42 33.48 -5.09
C ALA A 75 -7.19 32.71 -3.78
N PRO A 76 -7.02 33.37 -2.62
CA PRO A 76 -6.84 32.68 -1.35
C PRO A 76 -7.96 31.65 -1.09
N GLY A 77 -7.60 30.37 -0.99
CA GLY A 77 -8.54 29.27 -0.78
C GLY A 77 -9.31 28.79 -2.03
N VAL A 78 -9.08 29.38 -3.21
CA VAL A 78 -9.74 29.01 -4.46
C VAL A 78 -8.75 28.33 -5.39
N TYR A 79 -9.00 27.05 -5.67
CA TYR A 79 -8.15 26.22 -6.51
C TYR A 79 -8.91 25.77 -7.77
N ARG A 80 -8.37 26.09 -8.95
CA ARG A 80 -8.88 25.57 -10.22
C ARG A 80 -8.30 24.17 -10.46
N ARG A 81 -9.16 23.25 -10.94
CA ARG A 81 -8.72 21.95 -11.44
C ARG A 81 -7.83 22.17 -12.67
N PRO A 82 -6.63 21.57 -12.77
CA PRO A 82 -5.89 21.57 -14.03
C PRO A 82 -6.77 20.92 -15.11
N SER A 83 -6.87 21.57 -16.27
CA SER A 83 -7.62 21.12 -17.46
C SER A 83 -7.03 19.85 -18.06
#